data_AF-A0A8T6NGI4-F1
#
_entry.id   AF-A0A8T6NGI4-F1
#
_cell.length_a   1.000
_cell.length_b   1.000
_cell.length_c   1.000
_cell.angle_alpha   90.00
_cell.angle_beta   90.00
_cell.angle_gamma   90.00
#
_symmetry.space_group_name_H-M   'P 1'
#
loop_
_entity.id
_entity.type
_entity.pdbx_description
1 polymer ?
#
loop_
_entity_poly.entity_id
_entity_poly.type
_entity_poly.pdbx_seq_one_letter_code
_entity_poly.pdbx_strand_id
1 'polypeptide(L)'
;MGEIPDSHPRKASLLARAKLTEAASQGLLAESALIAHGRGEAFDYLLGERTSDSASQAIRETAARLLKAEISVISLNGNTTVLAGEQAIRAAAIIGCPVEVNIYYRTPERMENLISTLENLRLNVANQDPPLGWDDSQWPDIVNSVDILGGDADGRIEGLEGPRSICSSRGIEVADAVLVPLEDGDRCEALVALGKQVLVIDLNPLSRTARMAHVTIVDEVS
;
A
#
# COMPACT_ATOMS: atom_id res chain seq x y z
N MET A 1 -7.87 24.62 2.29
CA MET A 1 -6.49 25.10 2.49
C MET A 1 -6.18 26.12 1.40
N GLY A 2 -5.36 27.13 1.68
CA GLY A 2 -4.85 28.01 0.62
C GLY A 2 -3.89 27.27 -0.32
N GLU A 3 -3.64 27.84 -1.49
CA GLU A 3 -2.73 27.27 -2.50
C GLU A 3 -1.29 27.21 -1.95
N ILE A 4 -0.66 26.03 -1.99
CA ILE A 4 0.71 25.83 -1.49
C ILE A 4 1.68 26.07 -2.65
N PRO A 5 2.63 27.03 -2.53
CA PRO A 5 3.56 27.33 -3.62
C PRO A 5 4.42 26.14 -4.04
N ASP A 6 4.71 26.02 -5.34
CA ASP A 6 5.59 24.99 -5.91
C ASP A 6 7.00 25.00 -5.30
N SER A 7 7.49 26.19 -4.95
CA SER A 7 8.80 26.38 -4.32
C SER A 7 8.82 26.03 -2.83
N HIS A 8 7.68 25.65 -2.24
CA HIS A 8 7.61 25.37 -0.82
C HIS A 8 8.35 24.05 -0.53
N PRO A 9 9.36 24.05 0.36
CA PRO A 9 10.22 22.88 0.59
C PRO A 9 9.44 21.64 1.06
N ARG A 10 8.26 21.87 1.64
CA ARG A 10 7.36 20.82 2.16
C ARG A 10 6.04 20.66 1.42
N LYS A 11 5.99 21.05 0.14
CA LYS A 11 4.74 20.96 -0.64
C LYS A 11 4.16 19.54 -0.61
N ALA A 12 4.99 18.51 -0.82
CA ALA A 12 4.56 17.12 -0.82
C ALA A 12 3.89 16.69 0.50
N SER A 13 4.57 16.89 1.63
CA SER A 13 4.03 16.59 2.98
C SER A 13 2.72 17.33 3.27
N LEU A 14 2.61 18.62 2.89
CA LEU A 14 1.38 19.39 3.11
C LEU A 14 0.22 18.90 2.24
N LEU A 15 0.48 18.53 0.98
CA LEU A 15 -0.52 17.94 0.10
C LEU A 15 -0.97 16.56 0.59
N ALA A 16 -0.06 15.71 1.06
CA ALA A 16 -0.39 14.42 1.66
C ALA A 16 -1.31 14.59 2.88
N ARG A 17 -1.01 15.55 3.76
CA ARG A 17 -1.87 15.86 4.91
C ARG A 17 -3.25 16.35 4.49
N ALA A 18 -3.34 17.19 3.45
CA ALA A 18 -4.60 17.67 2.91
C ALA A 18 -5.45 16.50 2.38
N LYS A 19 -4.85 15.63 1.56
CA LYS A 19 -5.50 14.42 1.02
C LYS A 19 -6.03 13.52 2.13
N LEU A 20 -5.23 13.25 3.17
CA LEU A 20 -5.68 12.42 4.29
C LEU A 20 -6.81 13.08 5.10
N THR A 21 -6.76 14.39 5.29
CA THR A 21 -7.81 15.12 6.02
C THR A 21 -9.13 15.08 5.26
N GLU A 22 -9.10 15.26 3.94
CA GLU A 22 -10.26 15.15 3.06
C GLU A 22 -10.80 13.72 3.01
N ALA A 23 -9.93 12.72 2.84
CA ALA A 23 -10.35 11.32 2.84
C ALA A 23 -10.95 10.89 4.18
N ALA A 24 -10.45 11.41 5.31
CA ALA A 24 -11.04 11.18 6.62
C ALA A 24 -12.46 11.76 6.73
N SER A 25 -12.71 12.96 6.20
CA SER A 25 -14.06 13.55 6.22
C SER A 25 -15.06 12.81 5.31
N GLN A 26 -14.55 12.07 4.32
CA GLN A 26 -15.32 11.18 3.45
C GLN A 26 -15.51 9.76 4.02
N GLY A 27 -15.02 9.47 5.23
CA GLY A 27 -15.18 8.16 5.89
C GLY A 27 -14.23 7.05 5.39
N LEU A 28 -13.29 7.37 4.49
CA LEU A 28 -12.31 6.41 3.95
C LEU A 28 -11.31 5.94 5.00
N LEU A 29 -11.02 6.79 5.99
CA LEU A 29 -9.96 6.57 6.97
C LEU A 29 -10.52 6.29 8.36
N ALA A 30 -9.74 5.57 9.16
CA ALA A 30 -9.98 5.46 10.61
C ALA A 30 -9.53 6.75 11.32
N GLU A 31 -10.07 7.04 12.50
CA GLU A 31 -9.68 8.22 13.30
C GLU A 31 -8.17 8.25 13.62
N SER A 32 -7.55 7.08 13.74
CA SER A 32 -6.12 6.92 13.99
C SER A 32 -5.23 7.15 12.76
N ALA A 33 -5.81 7.34 11.56
CA ALA A 33 -5.07 7.49 10.31
C ALA A 33 -4.10 8.68 10.31
N LEU A 34 -4.58 9.85 10.77
CA LEU A 34 -3.77 11.07 10.85
C LEU A 34 -2.66 10.95 11.90
N ILE A 35 -2.92 10.21 13.00
CA ILE A 35 -1.90 9.91 14.01
C ILE A 35 -0.80 9.03 13.40
N ALA A 36 -1.19 7.99 12.64
CA ALA A 36 -0.23 7.13 11.95
C ALA A 36 0.62 7.91 10.94
N HIS A 37 0.00 8.79 10.16
CA HIS A 37 0.72 9.65 9.23
C HIS A 37 1.69 10.59 9.94
N GLY A 38 1.26 11.25 11.03
CA GLY A 38 2.13 12.14 11.81
C GLY A 38 3.35 11.43 12.42
N ARG A 39 3.21 10.15 12.81
CA ARG A 39 4.38 9.34 13.21
C ARG A 39 5.34 9.12 12.05
N GLY A 40 4.82 8.81 10.87
CA GLY A 40 5.61 8.68 9.65
C GLY A 40 6.37 9.97 9.34
N GLU A 41 5.68 11.11 9.28
CA GLU A 41 6.30 12.41 9.05
C GLU A 41 7.45 12.69 10.03
N ALA A 42 7.29 12.33 11.32
CA ALA A 42 8.35 12.50 12.31
C ALA A 42 9.65 11.77 11.94
N PHE A 43 9.56 10.53 11.42
CA PHE A 43 10.71 9.78 10.93
C PHE A 43 11.22 10.31 9.60
N ASP A 44 10.34 10.76 8.72
CA ASP A 44 10.71 11.30 7.42
C ASP A 44 11.61 12.55 7.55
N TYR A 45 11.33 13.43 8.53
CA TYR A 45 12.26 14.53 8.85
C TYR A 45 13.65 14.05 9.26
N LEU A 46 13.73 12.94 10.01
CA LEU A 46 15.01 12.38 10.45
C LEU A 46 15.79 11.75 9.29
N LEU A 47 15.07 11.22 8.30
CA LEU A 47 15.62 10.60 7.09
C LEU A 47 15.95 11.64 6.00
N GLY A 48 15.45 12.86 6.17
CA GLY A 48 15.72 13.99 5.28
C GLY A 48 14.79 14.08 4.09
N GLU A 49 13.56 13.54 4.20
CA GLU A 49 12.49 13.63 3.20
C GLU A 49 12.96 13.22 1.79
N ARG A 50 13.70 12.10 1.74
CA ARG A 50 14.29 11.57 0.51
C ARG A 50 14.49 10.07 0.60
N THR A 51 14.38 9.40 -0.54
CA THR A 51 14.80 8.01 -0.68
C THR A 51 16.30 7.86 -0.42
N SER A 52 16.66 7.05 0.57
CA SER A 52 18.06 6.73 0.89
C SER A 52 18.63 5.63 -0.02
N ASP A 53 19.96 5.46 -0.02
CA ASP A 53 20.61 4.34 -0.74
C ASP A 53 20.16 2.97 -0.21
N SER A 54 19.88 2.88 1.10
CA SER A 54 19.37 1.66 1.73
C SER A 54 17.92 1.38 1.28
N ALA A 55 17.08 2.42 1.26
CA ALA A 55 15.70 2.30 0.75
C ALA A 55 15.70 1.90 -0.73
N SER A 56 16.56 2.52 -1.55
CA SER A 56 16.72 2.16 -2.97
C SER A 56 17.11 0.70 -3.19
N GLN A 57 17.96 0.13 -2.33
CA GLN A 57 18.32 -1.29 -2.37
C GLN A 57 17.15 -2.18 -1.96
N ALA A 58 16.43 -1.81 -0.89
CA ALA A 58 15.24 -2.53 -0.44
C ALA A 58 14.12 -2.51 -1.50
N ILE A 59 13.93 -1.40 -2.21
CA ILE A 59 12.98 -1.30 -3.33
C ILE A 59 13.31 -2.31 -4.42
N ARG A 60 14.59 -2.40 -4.83
CA ARG A 60 15.04 -3.38 -5.84
C ARG A 60 14.84 -4.82 -5.40
N GLU A 61 15.16 -5.13 -4.15
CA GLU A 61 14.97 -6.47 -3.58
C GLU A 61 13.48 -6.84 -3.49
N THR A 62 12.64 -5.92 -3.03
CA THR A 62 11.17 -6.08 -2.99
C THR A 62 10.61 -6.35 -4.38
N ALA A 63 10.99 -5.55 -5.39
CA ALA A 63 10.55 -5.76 -6.76
C ALA A 63 10.99 -7.13 -7.30
N ALA A 64 12.24 -7.53 -7.05
CA ALA A 64 12.75 -8.84 -7.48
C ALA A 64 12.00 -10.01 -6.82
N ARG A 65 11.62 -9.89 -5.55
CA ARG A 65 10.85 -10.92 -4.84
C ARG A 65 9.42 -11.01 -5.33
N LEU A 66 8.75 -9.89 -5.54
CA LEU A 66 7.39 -9.86 -6.08
C LEU A 66 7.34 -10.48 -7.49
N LEU A 67 8.30 -10.14 -8.36
CA LEU A 67 8.39 -10.70 -9.72
C LEU A 67 8.74 -12.20 -9.75
N LYS A 68 9.36 -12.73 -8.69
CA LYS A 68 9.76 -14.14 -8.60
C LYS A 68 8.71 -15.03 -7.92
N ALA A 69 7.83 -14.41 -7.13
CA ALA A 69 6.77 -15.10 -6.40
C ALA A 69 5.83 -15.84 -7.36
N GLU A 70 5.30 -16.99 -6.92
CA GLU A 70 4.28 -17.70 -7.69
C GLU A 70 2.94 -16.95 -7.60
N ILE A 71 2.62 -16.39 -6.44
CA ILE A 71 1.42 -15.61 -6.15
C ILE A 71 1.80 -14.43 -5.25
N SER A 72 2.11 -13.28 -5.87
CA SER A 72 2.31 -12.03 -5.14
C SER A 72 1.01 -11.25 -4.95
N VAL A 73 0.91 -10.44 -3.89
CA VAL A 73 -0.20 -9.50 -3.65
C VAL A 73 0.34 -8.16 -3.14
N ILE A 74 -0.23 -7.05 -3.62
CA ILE A 74 -0.02 -5.72 -3.02
C ILE A 74 -1.22 -5.40 -2.13
N SER A 75 -0.99 -5.35 -0.82
CA SER A 75 -2.02 -4.99 0.17
C SER A 75 -2.07 -3.48 0.36
N LEU A 76 -3.28 -2.92 0.41
CA LEU A 76 -3.50 -1.51 0.75
C LEU A 76 -4.49 -1.37 1.91
N ASN A 77 -4.16 -0.48 2.84
CA ASN A 77 -5.07 0.04 3.84
C ASN A 77 -5.60 1.42 3.42
N GLY A 78 -6.46 2.03 4.26
CA GLY A 78 -7.02 3.35 3.95
C GLY A 78 -5.99 4.44 3.69
N ASN A 79 -4.94 4.54 4.50
CA ASN A 79 -3.89 5.56 4.31
C ASN A 79 -3.14 5.34 2.99
N THR A 80 -2.77 4.09 2.71
CA THR A 80 -1.96 3.77 1.53
C THR A 80 -2.78 3.88 0.25
N THR A 81 -4.08 3.57 0.27
CA THR A 81 -5.00 3.83 -0.85
C THR A 81 -5.03 5.32 -1.21
N VAL A 82 -5.11 6.20 -0.21
CA VAL A 82 -5.20 7.65 -0.42
C VAL A 82 -3.86 8.27 -0.86
N LEU A 83 -2.76 7.78 -0.31
CA LEU A 83 -1.43 8.35 -0.56
C LEU A 83 -0.80 7.81 -1.85
N ALA A 84 -0.96 6.52 -2.12
CA ALA A 84 -0.18 5.79 -3.11
C ALA A 84 -1.00 4.78 -3.95
N GLY A 85 -2.34 4.93 -4.00
CA GLY A 85 -3.21 3.99 -4.72
C GLY A 85 -2.90 3.90 -6.22
N GLU A 86 -2.60 5.03 -6.89
CA GLU A 86 -2.21 5.03 -8.31
C GLU A 86 -0.88 4.30 -8.54
N GLN A 87 0.12 4.58 -7.70
CA GLN A 87 1.44 3.97 -7.74
C GLN A 87 1.34 2.45 -7.48
N ALA A 88 0.51 2.04 -6.53
CA ALA A 88 0.27 0.63 -6.23
C ALA A 88 -0.37 -0.11 -7.41
N ILE A 89 -1.35 0.50 -8.09
CA ILE A 89 -1.97 -0.08 -9.29
C ILE A 89 -0.96 -0.17 -10.44
N ARG A 90 -0.14 0.87 -10.64
CA ARG A 90 0.95 0.84 -11.63
C ARG A 90 1.94 -0.30 -11.34
N ALA A 91 2.36 -0.45 -10.10
CA ALA A 91 3.25 -1.53 -9.69
C ALA A 91 2.58 -2.90 -9.89
N ALA A 92 1.32 -3.05 -9.50
CA ALA A 92 0.55 -4.28 -9.67
C ALA A 92 0.41 -4.69 -11.14
N ALA A 93 0.16 -3.72 -12.03
CA ALA A 93 0.11 -3.92 -13.48
C ALA A 93 1.44 -4.45 -14.04
N ILE A 94 2.57 -3.89 -13.57
CA ILE A 94 3.92 -4.32 -14.01
C ILE A 94 4.28 -5.71 -13.47
N ILE A 95 3.92 -5.98 -12.21
CA ILE A 95 4.21 -7.25 -11.53
C ILE A 95 3.28 -8.36 -12.04
N GLY A 96 2.07 -8.01 -12.49
CA GLY A 96 1.04 -8.98 -12.87
C GLY A 96 0.34 -9.59 -11.65
N CYS A 97 0.05 -8.76 -10.64
CA CYS A 97 -0.55 -9.22 -9.38
C CYS A 97 -1.80 -8.41 -8.99
N PRO A 98 -2.68 -8.95 -8.12
CA PRO A 98 -3.81 -8.20 -7.60
C PRO A 98 -3.38 -7.15 -6.58
N VAL A 99 -4.27 -6.17 -6.38
CA VAL A 99 -4.26 -5.26 -5.23
C VAL A 99 -5.37 -5.68 -4.28
N GLU A 100 -5.07 -5.89 -2.99
CA GLU A 100 -6.07 -6.27 -1.99
C GLU A 100 -6.27 -5.18 -0.95
N VAL A 101 -7.52 -4.76 -0.73
CA VAL A 101 -7.87 -3.89 0.40
C VAL A 101 -7.88 -4.71 1.69
N ASN A 102 -6.94 -4.40 2.58
CA ASN A 102 -6.86 -5.01 3.89
C ASN A 102 -6.78 -3.94 4.99
N ILE A 103 -7.85 -3.81 5.76
CA ILE A 103 -7.99 -2.82 6.84
C ILE A 103 -8.32 -3.48 8.17
N TYR A 104 -7.90 -2.84 9.25
CA TYR A 104 -8.19 -3.29 10.61
C TYR A 104 -9.68 -3.14 10.98
N TYR A 105 -10.25 -1.96 10.72
CA TYR A 105 -11.63 -1.63 11.07
C TYR A 105 -12.52 -1.74 9.82
N ARG A 106 -12.97 -2.97 9.54
CA ARG A 106 -13.84 -3.28 8.41
C ARG A 106 -15.29 -2.88 8.73
N THR A 107 -15.85 -2.01 7.90
CA THR A 107 -17.30 -1.79 7.81
C THR A 107 -17.71 -1.94 6.34
N PRO A 108 -18.94 -2.39 6.02
CA PRO A 108 -19.37 -2.51 4.63
C PRO A 108 -19.17 -1.22 3.83
N GLU A 109 -19.58 -0.08 4.41
CA GLU A 109 -19.42 1.24 3.80
C GLU A 109 -17.96 1.61 3.54
N ARG A 110 -17.04 1.38 4.50
CA ARG A 110 -15.63 1.71 4.30
C ARG A 110 -14.99 0.80 3.25
N MET A 111 -15.33 -0.48 3.23
CA MET A 111 -14.84 -1.40 2.21
C MET A 111 -15.35 -1.01 0.82
N GLU A 112 -16.64 -0.74 0.67
CA GLU A 112 -17.24 -0.28 -0.58
C GLU A 112 -16.58 1.01 -1.08
N ASN A 113 -16.36 1.99 -0.19
CA ASN A 113 -15.70 3.26 -0.54
C ASN A 113 -14.24 3.06 -0.96
N LEU A 114 -13.47 2.23 -0.26
CA LEU A 114 -12.07 1.95 -0.61
C LEU A 114 -11.94 1.18 -1.93
N ILE A 115 -12.78 0.16 -2.15
CA ILE A 115 -12.80 -0.61 -3.40
C ILE A 115 -13.18 0.31 -4.56
N SER A 116 -14.24 1.10 -4.42
CA SER A 116 -14.68 2.05 -5.44
C SER A 116 -13.62 3.12 -5.73
N THR A 117 -12.88 3.56 -4.70
CA THR A 117 -11.75 4.48 -4.86
C THR A 117 -10.66 3.85 -5.71
N LEU A 118 -10.23 2.62 -5.40
CA LEU A 118 -9.20 1.91 -6.17
C LEU A 118 -9.65 1.62 -7.61
N GLU A 119 -10.92 1.27 -7.82
CA GLU A 119 -11.48 1.09 -9.16
C GLU A 119 -11.41 2.37 -10.00
N ASN A 120 -11.77 3.52 -9.41
CA ASN A 120 -11.63 4.81 -10.09
C ASN A 120 -10.16 5.15 -10.36
N LEU A 121 -9.25 4.88 -9.42
CA LEU A 121 -7.82 5.06 -9.63
C LEU A 121 -7.30 4.16 -10.75
N ARG A 122 -7.78 2.91 -10.85
CA ARG A 122 -7.41 1.97 -11.92
C ARG A 122 -7.81 2.51 -13.29
N LEU A 123 -9.03 3.01 -13.43
CA LEU A 123 -9.49 3.67 -14.65
C LEU A 123 -8.67 4.90 -15.00
N ASN A 124 -8.29 5.71 -14.00
CA ASN A 124 -7.43 6.88 -14.22
C ASN A 124 -6.04 6.45 -14.71
N VAL A 125 -5.41 5.49 -14.04
CA VAL A 125 -4.07 4.97 -14.39
C VAL A 125 -4.05 4.36 -15.79
N ALA A 126 -5.13 3.68 -16.21
CA ALA A 126 -5.26 3.11 -17.54
C ALA A 126 -5.27 4.18 -18.66
N ASN A 127 -5.66 5.41 -18.33
CA ASN A 127 -5.67 6.56 -19.25
C ASN A 127 -4.41 7.43 -19.17
N GLN A 128 -3.48 7.11 -18.26
CA GLN A 128 -2.19 7.79 -18.14
C GLN A 128 -1.12 7.06 -18.96
N ASP A 129 -0.04 7.76 -19.30
CA ASP A 129 1.11 7.14 -19.97
C ASP A 129 1.73 6.03 -19.10
N PRO A 130 2.23 4.95 -19.72
CA PRO A 130 2.95 3.91 -19.00
C PRO A 130 4.27 4.43 -18.43
N PRO A 131 4.90 3.66 -17.53
CA PRO A 131 6.25 3.95 -17.07
C PRO A 131 7.26 4.01 -18.23
N LEU A 132 8.32 4.78 -18.05
CA LEU A 132 9.41 4.86 -19.03
C LEU A 132 9.95 3.46 -19.37
N GLY A 133 9.98 3.12 -20.66
CA GLY A 133 10.51 1.85 -21.15
C GLY A 133 9.48 0.70 -21.23
N TRP A 134 8.21 0.98 -20.97
CA TRP A 134 7.09 0.07 -21.24
C TRP A 134 6.45 0.31 -22.61
N ASP A 135 5.79 -0.71 -23.16
CA ASP A 135 5.04 -0.58 -24.41
C ASP A 135 3.67 0.08 -24.16
N ASP A 136 3.46 1.25 -24.76
CA ASP A 136 2.23 2.04 -24.67
C ASP A 136 1.00 1.31 -25.19
N SER A 137 1.15 0.40 -26.15
CA SER A 137 0.00 -0.17 -26.87
C SER A 137 -0.88 -1.11 -26.05
N GLN A 138 -0.32 -1.71 -24.98
CA GLN A 138 -1.02 -2.66 -24.12
C GLN A 138 -1.27 -2.14 -22.71
N TRP A 139 -0.75 -0.95 -22.37
CA TRP A 139 -0.82 -0.41 -21.02
C TRP A 139 -2.24 -0.35 -20.43
N PRO A 140 -3.26 0.16 -21.16
CA PRO A 140 -4.63 0.20 -20.62
C PRO A 140 -5.18 -1.19 -20.30
N ASP A 141 -4.93 -2.17 -21.16
CA ASP A 141 -5.42 -3.55 -20.97
C ASP A 141 -4.76 -4.22 -19.76
N ILE A 142 -3.46 -3.99 -19.57
CA ILE A 142 -2.71 -4.54 -18.43
C ILE A 142 -3.20 -3.91 -17.12
N VAL A 143 -3.38 -2.59 -17.07
CA VAL A 143 -3.92 -1.91 -15.89
C VAL A 143 -5.35 -2.41 -15.59
N ASN A 144 -6.19 -2.55 -16.60
CA ASN A 144 -7.56 -3.06 -16.43
C ASN A 144 -7.60 -4.54 -16.00
N SER A 145 -6.52 -5.30 -16.22
CA SER A 145 -6.39 -6.68 -15.74
C SER A 145 -6.00 -6.79 -14.26
N VAL A 146 -5.62 -5.69 -13.60
CA VAL A 146 -5.32 -5.70 -12.16
C VAL A 146 -6.61 -5.90 -11.37
N ASP A 147 -6.71 -7.06 -10.72
CA ASP A 147 -7.82 -7.38 -9.83
C ASP A 147 -7.77 -6.56 -8.53
N ILE A 148 -8.89 -5.92 -8.19
CA ILE A 148 -9.07 -5.23 -6.90
C ILE A 148 -9.84 -6.17 -5.95
N LEU A 149 -9.13 -6.70 -4.97
CA LEU A 149 -9.62 -7.71 -4.02
C LEU A 149 -9.97 -7.11 -2.66
N GLY A 150 -10.59 -7.94 -1.81
CA GLY A 150 -10.85 -7.63 -0.41
C GLY A 150 -12.32 -7.31 -0.11
N GLY A 151 -13.19 -7.15 -1.12
CA GLY A 151 -14.62 -6.89 -0.92
C GLY A 151 -15.39 -8.05 -0.27
N ASP A 152 -15.14 -9.29 -0.73
CA ASP A 152 -15.97 -10.45 -0.41
C ASP A 152 -15.69 -11.08 0.97
N ALA A 153 -14.59 -10.70 1.63
CA ALA A 153 -14.22 -11.17 2.97
C ALA A 153 -14.27 -12.71 3.12
N ASP A 154 -13.76 -13.43 2.11
CA ASP A 154 -13.95 -14.87 1.91
C ASP A 154 -12.74 -15.74 2.31
N GLY A 155 -11.62 -15.13 2.71
CA GLY A 155 -10.41 -15.82 3.16
C GLY A 155 -9.96 -15.41 4.56
N ARG A 156 -9.00 -16.17 5.14
CA ARG A 156 -8.51 -15.92 6.49
C ARG A 156 -7.00 -16.06 6.67
N ILE A 157 -6.41 -15.13 7.41
CA ILE A 157 -5.04 -15.23 7.93
C ILE A 157 -5.09 -16.06 9.21
N GLU A 158 -4.64 -17.32 9.15
CA GLU A 158 -4.56 -18.18 10.33
C GLU A 158 -3.58 -17.62 11.38
N GLY A 159 -3.83 -17.90 12.65
CA GLY A 159 -3.05 -17.35 13.77
C GLY A 159 -3.39 -15.91 14.15
N LEU A 160 -4.26 -15.24 13.39
CA LEU A 160 -4.75 -13.91 13.69
C LEU A 160 -6.25 -13.94 14.05
N GLU A 161 -6.64 -13.16 15.06
CA GLU A 161 -8.03 -13.08 15.52
C GLU A 161 -8.73 -11.79 15.09
N GLY A 162 -10.06 -11.86 15.01
CA GLY A 162 -10.92 -10.71 14.76
C GLY A 162 -10.90 -10.19 13.31
N PRO A 163 -11.39 -8.97 13.07
CA PRO A 163 -11.54 -8.39 11.74
C PRO A 163 -10.24 -8.30 10.93
N ARG A 164 -9.10 -8.18 11.62
CA ARG A 164 -7.77 -8.14 11.01
C ARG A 164 -7.32 -9.46 10.36
N SER A 165 -7.96 -10.57 10.73
CA SER A 165 -7.72 -11.89 10.13
C SER A 165 -8.43 -12.09 8.79
N ILE A 166 -9.39 -11.23 8.44
CA ILE A 166 -10.17 -11.33 7.21
C ILE A 166 -9.34 -10.85 6.03
N CYS A 167 -9.26 -11.66 4.99
CA CYS A 167 -8.58 -11.36 3.73
C CYS A 167 -9.35 -11.97 2.54
N SER A 168 -8.80 -11.88 1.33
CA SER A 168 -9.38 -12.56 0.16
C SER A 168 -8.81 -13.97 -0.02
N SER A 169 -9.67 -14.93 -0.34
CA SER A 169 -9.27 -16.32 -0.59
C SER A 169 -8.41 -16.52 -1.84
N ARG A 170 -8.49 -15.57 -2.76
CA ARG A 170 -7.66 -15.50 -3.98
C ARG A 170 -6.53 -14.48 -3.89
N GLY A 171 -6.35 -13.85 -2.74
CA GLY A 171 -5.32 -12.85 -2.49
C GLY A 171 -4.37 -13.30 -1.38
N ILE A 172 -4.33 -12.54 -0.28
CA ILE A 172 -3.37 -12.74 0.82
C ILE A 172 -3.41 -14.17 1.37
N GLU A 173 -4.57 -14.85 1.39
CA GLU A 173 -4.69 -16.22 1.90
C GLU A 173 -3.76 -17.20 1.16
N VAL A 174 -3.74 -17.13 -0.17
CA VAL A 174 -2.96 -18.03 -1.05
C VAL A 174 -1.60 -17.49 -1.46
N ALA A 175 -1.34 -16.20 -1.22
CA ALA A 175 -0.09 -15.54 -1.62
C ALA A 175 1.16 -16.16 -0.96
N ASP A 176 2.25 -16.29 -1.72
CA ASP A 176 3.58 -16.63 -1.20
C ASP A 176 4.45 -15.38 -0.96
N ALA A 177 4.12 -14.23 -1.56
CA ALA A 177 4.70 -12.93 -1.26
C ALA A 177 3.64 -11.83 -1.12
N VAL A 178 3.80 -10.95 -0.13
CA VAL A 178 2.86 -9.84 0.11
C VAL A 178 3.62 -8.56 0.41
N LEU A 179 3.33 -7.50 -0.34
CA LEU A 179 3.74 -6.13 -0.01
C LEU A 179 2.67 -5.49 0.88
N VAL A 180 3.04 -5.10 2.11
CA VAL A 180 2.14 -4.51 3.11
C VAL A 180 2.69 -3.16 3.62
N PRO A 181 2.35 -2.03 2.99
CA PRO A 181 2.77 -0.70 3.45
C PRO A 181 1.98 -0.27 4.71
N LEU A 182 2.64 0.39 5.66
CA LEU A 182 2.02 0.93 6.88
C LEU A 182 1.18 -0.11 7.67
N GLU A 183 1.74 -1.32 7.87
CA GLU A 183 1.03 -2.47 8.44
C GLU A 183 1.17 -2.63 9.97
N ASP A 184 0.17 -3.26 10.58
CA ASP A 184 0.17 -3.66 11.99
C ASP A 184 1.14 -4.81 12.27
N GLY A 185 1.82 -4.73 13.42
CA GLY A 185 2.88 -5.67 13.79
C GLY A 185 2.39 -7.11 13.98
N ASP A 186 1.19 -7.31 14.53
CA ASP A 186 0.67 -8.66 14.77
C ASP A 186 0.31 -9.36 13.46
N ARG A 187 -0.19 -8.62 12.47
CA ARG A 187 -0.48 -9.18 11.15
C ARG A 187 0.80 -9.50 10.37
N CYS A 188 1.80 -8.64 10.42
CA CYS A 188 3.11 -8.95 9.84
C CYS A 188 3.68 -10.24 10.42
N GLU A 189 3.65 -10.39 11.75
CA GLU A 189 4.10 -11.59 12.45
C GLU A 189 3.32 -12.85 12.04
N ALA A 190 1.98 -12.76 11.93
CA ALA A 190 1.15 -13.87 11.48
C ALA A 190 1.47 -14.29 10.03
N LEU A 191 1.63 -13.34 9.11
CA LEU A 191 1.97 -13.63 7.71
C LEU A 191 3.35 -14.28 7.59
N VAL A 192 4.34 -13.81 8.36
CA VAL A 192 5.68 -14.44 8.43
C VAL A 192 5.58 -15.85 9.00
N ALA A 193 4.80 -16.07 10.06
CA ALA A 193 4.60 -17.39 10.65
C ALA A 193 3.95 -18.39 9.69
N LEU A 194 3.14 -17.91 8.74
CA LEU A 194 2.57 -18.69 7.64
C LEU A 194 3.53 -18.95 6.48
N GLY A 195 4.80 -18.56 6.61
CA GLY A 195 5.84 -18.78 5.60
C GLY A 195 5.76 -17.84 4.40
N LYS A 196 4.94 -16.79 4.46
CA LYS A 196 4.81 -15.80 3.39
C LYS A 196 5.98 -14.84 3.41
N GLN A 197 6.48 -14.45 2.23
CA GLN A 197 7.45 -13.36 2.13
C GLN A 197 6.76 -12.02 2.35
N VAL A 198 6.89 -11.48 3.56
CA VAL A 198 6.35 -10.17 3.92
C VAL A 198 7.36 -9.07 3.58
N LEU A 199 6.95 -8.16 2.70
CA LEU A 199 7.71 -7.00 2.22
C LEU A 199 6.98 -5.74 2.71
N VAL A 200 7.69 -4.78 3.27
CA VAL A 200 7.06 -3.66 4.00
C VAL A 200 7.62 -2.33 3.54
N ILE A 201 6.77 -1.30 3.51
CA ILE A 201 7.17 0.10 3.46
C ILE A 201 6.76 0.73 4.79
N ASP A 202 7.75 1.17 5.57
CA ASP A 202 7.55 1.80 6.88
C ASP A 202 8.71 2.77 7.19
N LEU A 203 8.38 4.04 7.39
CA LEU A 203 9.33 5.07 7.77
C LEU A 203 9.99 4.83 9.14
N ASN A 204 9.36 4.04 10.01
CA ASN A 204 9.93 3.71 11.31
C ASN A 204 10.73 2.39 11.24
N PRO A 205 12.08 2.42 11.17
CA PRO A 205 12.90 1.21 11.10
C PRO A 205 12.88 0.39 12.40
N LEU A 206 12.32 0.93 13.48
CA LEU A 206 12.25 0.29 14.79
C LEU A 206 10.88 -0.31 15.08
N SER A 207 9.90 -0.18 14.17
CA SER A 207 8.57 -0.76 14.36
C SER A 207 8.66 -2.28 14.43
N ARG A 208 7.68 -2.92 15.10
CA ARG A 208 7.60 -4.39 15.13
C ARG A 208 7.51 -4.95 13.71
N THR A 209 6.72 -4.30 12.86
CA THR A 209 6.54 -4.62 11.44
C THR A 209 7.88 -4.58 10.70
N ALA A 210 8.62 -3.47 10.79
CA ALA A 210 9.90 -3.26 10.13
C ALA A 210 10.98 -4.27 10.55
N ARG A 211 10.94 -4.72 11.81
CA ARG A 211 11.89 -5.70 12.35
C ARG A 211 11.54 -7.16 12.03
N MET A 212 10.27 -7.44 11.73
CA MET A 212 9.76 -8.79 11.47
C MET A 212 9.75 -9.12 9.97
N ALA A 213 9.55 -8.13 9.10
CA ALA A 213 9.48 -8.31 7.67
C ALA A 213 10.80 -8.87 7.07
N HIS A 214 10.68 -9.54 5.92
CA HIS A 214 11.83 -10.07 5.19
C HIS A 214 12.63 -8.96 4.51
N VAL A 215 11.93 -7.93 4.03
CA VAL A 215 12.52 -6.72 3.45
C VAL A 215 11.70 -5.54 3.93
N THR A 216 12.39 -4.52 4.44
CA THR A 216 11.78 -3.26 4.87
C THR A 216 12.35 -2.12 4.05
N ILE A 217 11.48 -1.45 3.30
CA ILE A 217 11.75 -0.18 2.64
C ILE A 217 11.46 0.92 3.68
N VAL A 218 12.54 1.51 4.19
CA VAL A 218 12.46 2.64 5.13
C VAL A 218 12.38 3.92 4.31
N ASP A 219 11.18 4.20 3.82
CA ASP A 219 10.88 5.34 2.95
C ASP A 219 9.41 5.75 3.06
N GLU A 220 9.08 6.93 2.54
CA GLU A 220 7.70 7.39 2.38
C GLU A 220 7.00 6.58 1.27
N VAL A 221 5.68 6.39 1.37
CA VAL A 221 4.96 5.45 0.51
C VAL A 221 4.55 6.04 -0.86
N SER A 222 4.51 7.37 -1.00
CA SER A 222 3.95 8.08 -2.16
C SER A 222 4.94 8.43 -3.26
#